data_AF-Q6YCH6-F1
#
_entry.id   AF-Q6YCH6-F1
#
_cell.length_a   1.000
_cell.length_b   1.000
_cell.length_c   1.000
_cell.angle_alpha   90.00
_cell.angle_beta   90.00
_cell.angle_gamma   90.00
#
_symmetry.space_group_name_H-M   'P 1'
#
loop_
_entity.id
_entity.type
_entity.pdbx_description
1 polymer ?
#
loop_
_entity_poly.entity_id
_entity_poly.type
_entity_poly.pdbx_seq_one_letter_code
_entity_poly.pdbx_strand_id
1 'polypeptide(L)'
;ISTWNMFLFQDSNSFYSDNLISFHNLTMMMMMMIITLTTYFITDFSLNNFLNLNLLKNHTIEIIWTLMPMIILMIICFPSLK
;
A
#
# COMPACT_ATOMS: atom_id res chain seq x y z
N ILE A 1 -9.58 -19.36 -19.27
CA ILE A 1 -8.70 -20.52 -18.99
C ILE A 1 -7.38 -19.94 -18.50
N SER A 2 -6.85 -20.44 -17.39
CA SER A 2 -5.52 -20.02 -16.92
C SER A 2 -4.46 -20.61 -17.83
N THR A 3 -3.61 -19.77 -18.39
CA THR A 3 -2.39 -20.20 -19.08
C THR A 3 -1.24 -20.33 -18.09
N TRP A 4 -0.18 -21.02 -18.49
CA TRP A 4 1.04 -21.12 -17.68
C TRP A 4 1.65 -19.73 -17.46
N ASN A 5 2.15 -19.48 -16.24
CA ASN A 5 2.83 -18.23 -15.84
C ASN A 5 1.93 -16.97 -15.83
N MET A 6 0.69 -17.11 -15.40
CA MET A 6 -0.27 -16.01 -15.34
C MET A 6 -0.27 -15.33 -13.96
N PHE A 7 0.17 -14.07 -13.89
CA PHE A 7 0.24 -13.26 -12.65
C PHE A 7 -1.02 -12.42 -12.37
N LEU A 8 -1.82 -12.14 -13.41
CA LEU A 8 -3.05 -11.35 -13.32
C LEU A 8 -4.29 -12.27 -13.27
N PHE A 9 -5.45 -11.67 -12.98
CA PHE A 9 -6.73 -12.35 -13.10
C PHE A 9 -7.04 -12.74 -14.55
N GLN A 10 -7.87 -13.79 -14.70
CA GLN A 10 -8.42 -14.16 -16.00
C GLN A 10 -9.33 -13.05 -16.52
N ASP A 11 -9.44 -12.96 -17.85
CA ASP A 11 -10.38 -12.06 -18.49
C ASP A 11 -11.79 -12.31 -17.92
N SER A 12 -12.47 -11.20 -17.66
CA SER A 12 -13.81 -11.18 -17.09
C SER A 12 -14.83 -11.70 -18.08
N ASN A 13 -15.70 -12.60 -17.61
CA ASN A 13 -16.84 -13.11 -18.37
C ASN A 13 -18.18 -12.59 -17.83
N SER A 14 -18.14 -11.70 -16.82
CA SER A 14 -19.32 -11.13 -16.17
C SER A 14 -19.05 -9.72 -15.65
N PHE A 15 -20.11 -8.90 -15.57
CA PHE A 15 -20.04 -7.54 -15.01
C PHE A 15 -19.48 -7.50 -13.58
N TYR A 16 -19.80 -8.51 -12.76
CA TYR A 16 -19.25 -8.61 -11.40
C TYR A 16 -17.74 -8.87 -11.39
N SER A 17 -17.22 -9.72 -12.31
CA SER A 17 -15.78 -9.95 -12.42
C SER A 17 -15.01 -8.72 -12.89
N ASP A 18 -15.59 -7.89 -13.77
CA ASP A 18 -14.98 -6.61 -14.18
C ASP A 18 -14.84 -5.66 -12.99
N ASN A 19 -15.89 -5.53 -12.17
CA ASN A 19 -15.86 -4.69 -10.97
C ASN A 19 -14.81 -5.18 -9.97
N LEU A 20 -14.65 -6.49 -9.79
CA LEU A 20 -13.62 -7.05 -8.91
C LEU A 20 -12.20 -6.81 -9.43
N ILE A 21 -11.97 -6.91 -10.75
CA ILE A 21 -10.66 -6.63 -11.35
C ILE A 21 -10.32 -5.14 -11.20
N SER A 22 -11.28 -4.23 -11.43
CA SER A 22 -11.06 -2.79 -11.24
C SER A 22 -10.80 -2.43 -9.76
N PHE A 23 -11.52 -3.05 -8.83
CA PHE A 23 -11.27 -2.91 -7.39
C PHE A 23 -9.87 -3.41 -7.02
N HIS A 24 -9.49 -4.60 -7.49
CA HIS A 24 -8.16 -5.14 -7.27
C HIS A 24 -7.06 -4.19 -7.76
N ASN A 25 -7.18 -3.66 -8.97
CA ASN A 25 -6.19 -2.73 -9.53
C ASN A 25 -6.04 -1.46 -8.67
N LEU A 26 -7.16 -0.92 -8.16
CA LEU A 26 -7.11 0.20 -7.22
C LEU A 26 -6.39 -0.17 -5.92
N THR A 27 -6.71 -1.33 -5.33
CA THR A 27 -6.06 -1.78 -4.09
C THR A 27 -4.57 -2.02 -4.27
N MET A 28 -4.17 -2.64 -5.39
CA MET A 28 -2.77 -2.92 -5.69
C MET A 28 -1.97 -1.66 -5.93
N MET A 29 -2.55 -0.65 -6.61
CA MET A 29 -1.91 0.66 -6.77
C MET A 29 -1.62 1.29 -5.41
N MET A 30 -2.60 1.32 -4.50
CA MET A 30 -2.43 1.92 -3.17
C MET A 30 -1.43 1.15 -2.30
N MET A 31 -1.45 -0.19 -2.35
CA MET A 31 -0.49 -1.03 -1.64
C MET A 31 0.94 -0.82 -2.14
N MET A 32 1.15 -0.74 -3.46
CA MET A 32 2.47 -0.46 -4.03
C MET A 32 2.99 0.92 -3.60
N MET A 33 2.14 1.93 -3.54
CA MET A 33 2.53 3.26 -3.03
C MET A 33 3.03 3.18 -1.59
N ILE A 34 2.33 2.46 -0.71
CA ILE A 34 2.76 2.25 0.67
C ILE A 34 4.11 1.54 0.73
N ILE A 35 4.29 0.47 -0.05
CA ILE A 35 5.55 -0.31 -0.06
C ILE A 35 6.72 0.55 -0.58
N THR A 36 6.52 1.38 -1.60
CA THR A 36 7.57 2.27 -2.10
C THR A 36 7.94 3.36 -1.08
N LEU A 37 6.97 3.87 -0.33
CA LEU A 37 7.21 4.85 0.73
C LEU A 37 8.00 4.22 1.89
N THR A 38 7.62 3.03 2.33
CA THR A 38 8.29 2.36 3.45
C THR A 38 9.70 1.92 3.08
N THR A 39 9.90 1.40 1.87
CA THR A 39 11.25 1.07 1.37
C THR A 39 12.15 2.30 1.29
N TYR A 40 11.63 3.45 0.84
CA TYR A 40 12.36 4.72 0.88
C TYR A 40 12.82 5.07 2.32
N PHE A 41 11.92 4.99 3.32
CA PHE A 41 12.30 5.24 4.71
C PHE A 41 13.37 4.28 5.22
N ILE A 42 13.27 2.99 4.90
CA ILE A 42 14.28 2.00 5.29
C ILE A 42 15.64 2.34 4.65
N THR A 43 15.65 2.73 3.37
CA THR A 43 16.90 3.12 2.70
C THR A 43 17.52 4.36 3.33
N ASP A 44 16.73 5.38 3.67
CA ASP A 44 17.21 6.60 4.31
C ASP A 44 17.81 6.30 5.69
N PHE A 45 17.12 5.51 6.52
CA PHE A 45 17.67 5.09 7.82
C PHE A 45 18.95 4.26 7.70
N SER A 46 19.08 3.42 6.67
CA SER A 46 20.28 2.60 6.46
C SER A 46 21.50 3.40 5.99
N LEU A 47 21.28 4.49 5.25
CA LEU A 47 22.35 5.36 4.72
C LEU A 47 22.71 6.51 5.68
N ASN A 48 21.86 6.78 6.67
CA ASN A 48 22.08 7.83 7.64
C ASN A 48 23.19 7.47 8.64
N ASN A 49 24.35 8.12 8.49
CA ASN A 49 25.51 7.96 9.38
C ASN A 49 25.40 8.74 10.71
N PHE A 50 24.37 9.58 10.88
CA PHE A 50 24.21 10.41 12.08
C PHE A 50 23.33 9.73 13.12
N LEU A 51 23.89 9.49 14.30
CA LEU A 51 23.17 8.95 15.45
C LEU A 51 22.36 10.06 16.14
N ASN A 52 21.04 10.04 15.97
CA ASN A 52 20.12 10.88 16.73
C ASN A 52 19.40 10.05 17.80
N LEU A 53 19.90 10.07 19.04
CA LEU A 53 19.31 9.34 20.17
C LEU A 53 17.90 9.83 20.53
N ASN A 54 17.57 11.10 20.24
CA ASN A 54 16.28 11.69 20.57
C ASN A 54 15.16 11.26 19.61
N LEU A 55 15.49 10.60 18.50
CA LEU A 55 14.51 10.11 17.52
C LEU A 55 13.69 8.93 18.07
N LEU A 56 14.24 8.15 19.02
CA LEU A 56 13.60 6.99 19.66
C LEU A 56 12.39 7.31 20.54
N LYS A 57 12.27 8.54 21.05
CA LYS A 57 11.16 8.96 21.92
C LYS A 57 10.29 10.05 21.30
N ASN A 58 10.28 10.15 19.97
CA ASN A 58 9.52 11.19 19.32
C ASN A 58 8.10 10.73 18.98
N HIS A 59 7.18 10.84 19.95
CA HIS A 59 5.77 10.50 19.75
C HIS A 59 5.11 11.23 18.56
N THR A 60 5.62 12.41 18.18
CA THR A 60 5.10 13.12 17.00
C THR A 60 5.35 12.35 15.70
N ILE A 61 6.50 11.68 15.57
CA ILE A 61 6.81 10.85 14.38
C ILE A 61 5.89 9.63 14.32
N GLU A 62 5.57 9.06 15.50
CA GLU A 62 4.69 7.89 15.59
C GLU A 62 3.27 8.20 15.16
N ILE A 63 2.76 9.37 15.54
CA ILE A 63 1.43 9.83 15.13
C ILE A 63 1.38 10.04 13.61
N ILE A 64 2.42 10.62 13.01
CA ILE A 64 2.47 10.87 11.56
C ILE A 64 2.45 9.56 10.78
N TRP A 65 3.31 8.60 11.12
CA TRP A 65 3.39 7.34 10.38
C TRP A 65 2.27 6.34 10.69
N THR A 66 1.41 6.60 11.68
CA THR A 66 0.21 5.77 11.98
C THR A 66 -1.03 6.33 11.29
N LEU A 67 -1.19 7.66 11.28
CA LEU A 67 -2.31 8.30 10.60
C LEU A 67 -2.19 8.21 9.07
N MET A 68 -0.98 8.34 8.51
CA MET A 68 -0.77 8.27 7.06
C MET A 68 -1.27 6.94 6.45
N PRO A 69 -0.86 5.75 6.96
CA PRO A 69 -1.40 4.47 6.49
C PRO A 69 -2.90 4.30 6.76
N MET A 70 -3.39 4.77 7.91
CA MET A 70 -4.80 4.64 8.29
C MET A 70 -5.73 5.35 7.30
N ILE A 71 -5.36 6.56 6.85
CA ILE A 71 -6.14 7.32 5.86
C ILE A 71 -6.13 6.60 4.50
N ILE A 72 -4.98 6.07 4.07
CA ILE A 72 -4.87 5.32 2.82
C ILE A 72 -5.76 4.05 2.86
N LEU A 73 -5.78 3.34 3.98
CA LEU A 73 -6.65 2.17 4.21
C LEU A 73 -8.14 2.54 4.18
N MET A 74 -8.54 3.68 4.76
CA MET A 74 -9.93 4.16 4.67
C MET A 74 -10.36 4.40 3.22
N ILE A 75 -9.48 4.98 2.38
CA ILE A 75 -9.77 5.24 0.96
C ILE A 75 -9.97 3.93 0.19
N ILE A 76 -9.28 2.85 0.55
CA ILE A 76 -9.48 1.52 -0.04
C ILE A 76 -10.81 0.90 0.40
N CYS A 77 -11.24 1.17 1.65
CA CYS A 77 -12.46 0.59 2.21
C CYS A 77 -13.73 1.11 1.52
N PHE A 78 -13.80 2.40 1.18
CA PHE A 78 -14.98 2.99 0.54
C PHE A 78 -15.43 2.32 -0.78
N PRO A 79 -14.55 2.06 -1.77
CA PRO A 79 -14.92 1.33 -2.97
C PRO A 79 -15.12 -0.17 -2.72
N SER A 80 -14.58 -0.75 -1.64
CA SER A 80 -14.77 -2.17 -1.31
C SER A 80 -16.17 -2.50 -0.77
N LEU A 81 -16.81 -1.53 -0.12
CA LEU A 81 -18.12 -1.67 0.51
C LEU A 81 -19.29 -1.47 -0.47
N LYS A 82 -19.01 -0.98 -1.67
CA LYS A 82 -19.98 -0.67 -2.72
C LYS A 82 -19.96 -1.73 -3.81
#